data_AF-A0AAD4KM21-F1
#
_entry.id   AF-A0AAD4KM21-F1
#
_cell.length_a   1.000
_cell.length_b   1.000
_cell.length_c   1.000
_cell.angle_alpha   90.00
_cell.angle_beta   90.00
_cell.angle_gamma   90.00
#
_symmetry.space_group_name_H-M   'P 1'
#
loop_
_entity.id
_entity.type
_entity.pdbx_description
1 polymer ?
#
loop_
_entity_poly.entity_id
_entity_poly.type
_entity_poly.pdbx_seq_one_letter_code
_entity_poly.pdbx_strand_id
1 'polypeptide(L)'
;MASILSFRQVPLGIARRQVKVNYIAKPNTASQTQSSAYPLYPSVAQLLHQKGVPDSEVSKIPATGPKGRLLKGDVLAYLGTIKADYPAEQAARLAKMAHLDLSNIKIAAPPAPPKPAVEESLPELPSDISVAASISLKSVLSTQKRIQETIGVTIPLSTFIARATDLANDDLPRSSLSQPSASELFDEVLGTAPIKFTRGSYIPEINAVPMEEFETYEDDVFVEEEDIIDILAGNTTSAPKRTAALPEKGPLPAALNVFSVTVPAGEEQRARTFLDRLNTILTADPGRLVL
;
A
#
# COMPACT_ATOMS: atom_id res chain seq x y z
N MET A 1 -64.73 4.80 -49.63
CA MET A 1 -63.26 4.92 -49.77
C MET A 1 -62.67 4.67 -48.39
N ALA A 2 -62.09 3.49 -48.22
CA ALA A 2 -61.57 2.98 -46.96
C ALA A 2 -60.22 3.61 -46.60
N SER A 3 -59.98 3.89 -45.32
CA SER A 3 -58.63 3.82 -44.75
C SER A 3 -58.72 3.33 -43.31
N ILE A 4 -58.38 2.07 -43.13
CA ILE A 4 -58.33 1.35 -41.86
C ILE A 4 -56.87 1.41 -41.42
N LEU A 5 -56.56 2.22 -40.41
CA LEU A 5 -55.25 2.17 -39.77
C LEU A 5 -55.28 1.06 -38.72
N SER A 6 -54.64 -0.05 -39.07
CA SER A 6 -54.43 -1.22 -38.24
C SER A 6 -53.54 -0.88 -37.04
N PHE A 7 -54.07 -1.04 -35.83
CA PHE A 7 -53.27 -1.20 -34.63
C PHE A 7 -52.46 -2.49 -34.76
N ARG A 8 -51.17 -2.37 -35.07
CA ARG A 8 -50.22 -3.48 -34.98
C ARG A 8 -50.08 -3.87 -33.50
N GLN A 9 -50.71 -4.99 -33.16
CA GLN A 9 -50.51 -5.71 -31.91
C GLN A 9 -49.02 -6.02 -31.75
N VAL A 10 -48.43 -5.57 -30.64
CA VAL A 10 -47.11 -6.02 -30.19
C VAL A 10 -47.26 -7.49 -29.80
N PRO A 11 -46.47 -8.43 -30.36
CA PRO A 11 -46.54 -9.81 -29.94
C PRO A 11 -46.03 -9.92 -28.49
N LEU A 12 -46.91 -10.35 -27.58
CA LEU A 12 -46.55 -10.98 -26.31
C LEU A 12 -45.75 -12.24 -26.62
N GLY A 13 -44.44 -12.08 -26.79
CA GLY A 13 -43.58 -13.13 -27.32
C GLY A 13 -42.12 -13.00 -26.91
N ILE A 14 -41.81 -12.39 -25.77
CA ILE A 14 -40.51 -12.54 -25.11
C ILE A 14 -40.77 -12.82 -23.62
N ALA A 15 -41.45 -13.93 -23.35
CA ALA A 15 -41.30 -14.59 -22.08
C ALA A 15 -39.85 -15.07 -22.02
N ARG A 16 -39.01 -14.37 -21.25
CA ARG A 16 -37.71 -14.86 -20.82
C ARG A 16 -37.93 -16.24 -20.23
N ARG A 17 -37.59 -17.28 -20.99
CA ARG A 17 -37.52 -18.66 -20.55
C ARG A 17 -36.38 -18.71 -19.54
N GLN A 18 -36.70 -18.38 -18.28
CA GLN A 18 -35.81 -18.69 -17.18
C GLN A 18 -35.54 -20.19 -17.27
N VAL A 19 -34.30 -20.55 -17.54
CA VAL A 19 -33.85 -21.93 -17.44
C VAL A 19 -34.08 -22.31 -15.98
N LYS A 20 -35.08 -23.16 -15.74
CA LYS A 20 -35.20 -23.84 -14.45
C LYS A 20 -33.89 -24.61 -14.26
N VAL A 21 -33.05 -24.11 -13.36
CA VAL A 21 -31.86 -24.82 -12.90
C VAL A 21 -32.38 -26.00 -12.10
N ASN A 22 -32.56 -27.11 -12.82
CA ASN A 22 -33.12 -28.34 -12.29
C ASN A 22 -32.04 -29.08 -11.49
N TYR A 23 -32.26 -29.10 -10.19
CA TYR A 23 -31.95 -30.13 -9.20
C TYR A 23 -30.48 -30.54 -9.02
N ILE A 24 -29.94 -30.12 -7.87
CA ILE A 24 -28.85 -30.79 -7.16
C ILE A 24 -29.27 -32.26 -6.97
N ALA A 25 -28.62 -33.15 -7.72
CA ALA A 25 -28.78 -34.58 -7.55
C ALA A 25 -28.25 -34.98 -6.17
N LYS A 26 -29.10 -35.62 -5.37
CA LYS A 26 -28.72 -36.22 -4.09
C LYS A 26 -27.56 -37.21 -4.33
N PRO A 27 -26.44 -37.13 -3.59
CA PRO A 27 -25.42 -38.16 -3.68
C PRO A 27 -25.99 -39.47 -3.13
N ASN A 28 -26.06 -40.51 -3.97
CA ASN A 28 -26.36 -41.86 -3.51
C ASN A 28 -25.22 -42.32 -2.60
N THR A 29 -25.51 -42.57 -1.34
CA THR A 29 -24.58 -43.03 -0.29
C THR A 29 -24.30 -44.54 -0.37
N ALA A 30 -24.30 -45.11 -1.58
CA ALA A 30 -23.89 -46.48 -1.83
C ALA A 30 -22.54 -46.45 -2.55
N SER A 31 -21.57 -47.27 -2.13
CA SER A 31 -20.28 -47.41 -2.83
C SER A 31 -20.55 -47.96 -4.23
N GLN A 32 -20.72 -47.06 -5.20
CA GLN A 32 -20.97 -47.44 -6.58
C GLN A 32 -19.62 -47.76 -7.21
N THR A 33 -19.51 -48.92 -7.84
CA THR A 33 -18.44 -49.20 -8.78
C THR A 33 -18.63 -48.34 -10.02
N GLN A 34 -17.57 -48.19 -10.82
CA GLN A 34 -17.61 -47.37 -12.03
C GLN A 34 -18.83 -47.64 -12.91
N SER A 35 -19.60 -46.58 -13.18
CA SER A 35 -20.66 -46.61 -14.17
C SER A 35 -20.06 -46.53 -15.58
N SER A 36 -20.35 -47.53 -16.42
CA SER A 36 -19.96 -47.56 -17.85
C SER A 36 -20.60 -46.44 -18.67
N ALA A 37 -21.54 -45.69 -18.10
CA ALA A 37 -22.21 -44.58 -18.76
C ALA A 37 -21.32 -43.35 -19.02
N TYR A 38 -20.14 -43.27 -18.39
CA TYR A 38 -19.22 -42.13 -18.54
C TYR A 38 -17.79 -42.57 -18.82
N PRO A 39 -17.11 -41.96 -19.82
CA PRO A 39 -15.71 -42.25 -20.08
C PRO A 39 -14.81 -41.78 -18.92
N LEU A 40 -13.67 -42.45 -18.78
CA LEU A 40 -12.62 -42.08 -17.81
C LEU A 40 -12.08 -40.68 -18.12
N TYR A 41 -11.72 -39.93 -17.07
CA TYR A 41 -11.01 -38.67 -17.27
C TYR A 41 -9.60 -38.92 -17.81
N PRO A 42 -9.06 -38.03 -18.66
CA PRO A 42 -7.70 -38.18 -19.20
C PRO A 42 -6.64 -38.33 -18.10
N SER A 43 -6.78 -37.58 -17.00
CA SER A 43 -5.88 -37.63 -15.84
C SER A 43 -5.96 -38.96 -15.09
N VAL A 44 -7.13 -39.60 -15.06
CA VAL A 44 -7.35 -40.91 -14.44
C VAL A 44 -6.79 -42.01 -15.34
N ALA A 45 -7.08 -41.97 -16.65
CA ALA A 45 -6.55 -42.93 -17.61
C ALA A 45 -5.02 -42.91 -17.63
N GLN A 46 -4.42 -41.72 -17.66
CA GLN A 46 -2.97 -41.55 -17.56
C GLN A 46 -2.41 -42.13 -16.25
N LEU A 47 -3.07 -41.90 -15.12
CA LEU A 47 -2.61 -42.42 -13.82
C LEU A 47 -2.68 -43.95 -13.77
N LEU A 48 -3.78 -44.55 -14.26
CA LEU A 48 -3.92 -46.00 -14.34
C LEU A 48 -2.83 -46.62 -15.20
N HIS A 49 -2.54 -46.03 -16.36
CA HIS A 49 -1.44 -46.46 -17.24
C HIS A 49 -0.07 -46.32 -16.56
N GLN A 50 0.20 -45.20 -15.90
CA GLN A 50 1.48 -44.96 -15.20
C GLN A 50 1.71 -45.90 -14.03
N LYS A 51 0.62 -46.33 -13.36
CA LYS A 51 0.68 -47.23 -12.20
C LYS A 51 0.49 -48.69 -12.58
N GLY A 52 0.32 -49.00 -13.87
CA GLY A 52 0.21 -50.36 -14.38
C GLY A 52 -1.06 -51.08 -13.93
N VAL A 53 -2.13 -50.35 -13.62
CA VAL A 53 -3.41 -50.93 -13.20
C VAL A 53 -4.18 -51.34 -14.45
N PRO A 54 -4.51 -52.65 -14.63
CA PRO A 54 -5.24 -53.12 -15.80
C PRO A 54 -6.70 -52.65 -15.76
N ASP A 55 -7.30 -52.44 -16.94
CA ASP A 55 -8.69 -51.97 -17.10
C ASP A 55 -9.73 -52.85 -16.35
N SER A 56 -9.40 -54.13 -16.14
CA SER A 56 -10.24 -55.08 -15.39
C SER A 56 -10.34 -54.79 -13.89
N GLU A 57 -9.33 -54.13 -13.30
CA GLU A 57 -9.35 -53.75 -11.88
C GLU A 57 -10.12 -52.46 -11.66
N VAL A 58 -10.33 -51.67 -12.71
CA VAL A 58 -10.97 -50.36 -12.62
C VAL A 58 -12.44 -50.49 -12.20
N SER A 59 -13.11 -51.58 -12.58
CA SER A 59 -14.47 -51.89 -12.10
C SER A 59 -14.54 -52.27 -10.62
N LYS A 60 -13.41 -52.62 -9.97
CA LYS A 60 -13.36 -53.00 -8.54
C LYS A 60 -13.10 -51.80 -7.63
N ILE A 61 -12.66 -50.66 -8.19
CA ILE A 61 -12.35 -49.46 -7.41
C ILE A 61 -13.66 -48.78 -7.00
N PRO A 62 -13.85 -48.45 -5.71
CA PRO A 62 -15.03 -47.70 -5.26
C PRO A 62 -15.00 -46.29 -5.85
N ALA A 63 -16.06 -45.90 -6.54
CA ALA A 63 -16.13 -44.59 -7.19
C ALA A 63 -16.92 -43.60 -6.33
N THR A 64 -16.26 -42.53 -5.91
CA THR A 64 -16.85 -41.52 -5.01
C THR A 64 -17.39 -40.31 -5.77
N GLY A 65 -17.10 -40.20 -7.06
CA GLY A 65 -17.52 -39.08 -7.88
C GLY A 65 -19.01 -39.08 -8.24
N PRO A 66 -19.53 -37.94 -8.70
CA PRO A 66 -20.94 -37.78 -9.03
C PRO A 66 -21.37 -38.81 -10.08
N LYS A 67 -22.50 -39.50 -9.81
CA LYS A 67 -23.04 -40.60 -10.62
C LYS A 67 -22.14 -41.84 -10.72
N GLY A 68 -21.41 -42.16 -9.64
CA GLY A 68 -20.53 -43.35 -9.61
C GLY A 68 -19.32 -43.20 -10.55
N ARG A 69 -18.84 -41.97 -10.71
CA ARG A 69 -17.67 -41.66 -11.55
C ARG A 69 -16.40 -41.81 -10.75
N LEU A 70 -15.40 -42.49 -11.30
CA LEU A 70 -14.12 -42.65 -10.64
C LEU A 70 -13.26 -41.38 -10.74
N LEU A 71 -12.75 -40.95 -9.60
CA LEU A 71 -11.91 -39.78 -9.46
C LEU A 71 -10.45 -40.17 -9.21
N LYS A 72 -9.55 -39.20 -9.39
CA LYS A 72 -8.11 -39.37 -9.10
C LYS A 72 -7.88 -39.84 -7.65
N GLY A 73 -8.65 -39.30 -6.70
CA GLY A 73 -8.56 -39.68 -5.29
C GLY A 73 -8.91 -41.14 -5.03
N ASP A 74 -9.90 -41.69 -5.75
CA ASP A 74 -10.32 -43.09 -5.62
C ASP A 74 -9.22 -44.06 -6.06
N VAL A 75 -8.53 -43.74 -7.17
CA VAL A 75 -7.39 -44.55 -7.63
C VAL A 75 -6.21 -44.45 -6.68
N LEU A 76 -5.92 -43.25 -6.18
CA LEU A 76 -4.83 -43.04 -5.22
C LEU A 76 -5.09 -43.75 -3.88
N ALA A 77 -6.34 -43.81 -3.44
CA ALA A 77 -6.77 -44.57 -2.27
C ALA A 77 -6.65 -46.08 -2.51
N TYR A 78 -7.03 -46.57 -3.70
CA TYR A 78 -6.84 -47.98 -4.09
C TYR A 78 -5.36 -48.39 -4.11
N LEU A 79 -4.47 -47.49 -4.56
CA LEU A 79 -3.02 -47.70 -4.57
C LEU A 79 -2.37 -47.57 -3.17
N GLY A 80 -3.13 -47.22 -2.13
CA GLY A 80 -2.63 -47.05 -0.76
C GLY A 80 -1.78 -45.79 -0.53
N THR A 81 -1.71 -44.89 -1.51
CA THR A 81 -0.98 -43.61 -1.36
C THR A 81 -1.70 -42.61 -0.45
N ILE A 82 -3.01 -42.80 -0.28
CA ILE A 82 -3.89 -42.02 0.59
C ILE A 82 -4.73 -43.02 1.41
N LYS A 83 -5.22 -42.61 2.58
CA LYS A 83 -6.17 -43.40 3.39
C LYS A 83 -7.40 -43.78 2.57
N ALA A 84 -7.84 -45.04 2.69
CA ALA A 84 -8.94 -45.62 1.90
C ALA A 84 -10.26 -44.83 2.04
N ASP A 85 -10.55 -44.31 3.24
CA ASP A 85 -11.81 -43.63 3.55
C ASP A 85 -11.80 -42.13 3.20
N TYR A 86 -10.63 -41.56 2.89
CA TYR A 86 -10.46 -40.12 2.68
C TYR A 86 -11.32 -39.55 1.53
N PRO A 87 -11.44 -40.21 0.36
CA PRO A 87 -12.32 -39.72 -0.70
C PRO A 87 -13.79 -39.65 -0.26
N ALA A 88 -14.26 -40.65 0.49
CA ALA A 88 -15.64 -40.72 0.98
C ALA A 88 -15.93 -39.65 2.03
N GLU A 89 -15.03 -39.45 3.00
CA GLU A 89 -15.14 -38.39 4.00
C GLU A 89 -15.16 -37.01 3.35
N GLN A 90 -14.27 -36.78 2.37
CA GLN A 90 -14.17 -35.51 1.70
C GLN A 90 -15.42 -35.21 0.86
N ALA A 91 -15.98 -36.21 0.18
CA ALA A 91 -17.24 -36.05 -0.54
C ALA A 91 -18.39 -35.71 0.42
N ALA A 92 -18.47 -36.34 1.58
CA ALA A 92 -19.46 -36.02 2.61
C ALA A 92 -19.29 -34.59 3.15
N ARG A 93 -18.04 -34.16 3.40
CA ARG A 93 -17.74 -32.79 3.83
C ARG A 93 -18.13 -31.75 2.78
N LEU A 94 -17.79 -32.00 1.52
CA LEU A 94 -18.16 -31.12 0.41
C LEU A 94 -19.67 -31.06 0.23
N ALA A 95 -20.39 -32.18 0.36
CA ALA A 95 -21.86 -32.20 0.30
C ALA A 95 -22.49 -31.35 1.43
N LYS A 96 -21.92 -31.39 2.63
CA LYS A 96 -22.33 -30.53 3.76
C LYS A 96 -22.09 -29.05 3.46
N MET A 97 -20.89 -28.69 2.99
CA MET A 97 -20.53 -27.29 2.71
C MET A 97 -21.17 -26.73 1.43
N ALA A 98 -21.57 -27.59 0.49
CA ALA A 98 -22.23 -27.20 -0.74
C ALA A 98 -23.66 -26.70 -0.50
N HIS A 99 -24.30 -27.15 0.58
CA HIS A 99 -25.54 -26.54 1.02
C HIS A 99 -25.19 -25.30 1.86
N LEU A 100 -25.42 -24.11 1.31
CA LEU A 100 -25.37 -22.88 2.08
C LEU A 100 -26.57 -22.90 3.03
N ASP A 101 -26.33 -23.22 4.30
CA ASP A 101 -27.36 -23.21 5.34
C ASP A 101 -27.81 -21.76 5.62
N LEU A 102 -28.83 -21.31 4.90
CA LEU A 102 -29.42 -19.97 5.08
C LEU A 102 -30.38 -19.90 6.27
N SER A 103 -30.51 -20.97 7.06
CA SER A 103 -31.50 -21.11 8.14
C SER A 103 -31.23 -20.20 9.35
N ASN A 104 -30.00 -19.74 9.56
CA ASN A 104 -29.59 -18.87 10.67
C ASN A 104 -29.17 -17.46 10.22
N ILE A 105 -29.64 -17.00 9.06
CA ILE A 105 -29.38 -15.62 8.62
C ILE A 105 -30.32 -14.68 9.37
N LYS A 106 -29.78 -13.98 10.38
CA LYS A 106 -30.39 -12.76 10.91
C LYS A 106 -30.27 -11.70 9.81
N ILE A 107 -31.36 -11.43 9.11
CA ILE A 107 -31.42 -10.33 8.15
C ILE A 107 -31.08 -9.05 8.93
N ALA A 108 -29.92 -8.46 8.64
CA ALA A 108 -29.59 -7.14 9.14
C ALA A 108 -30.71 -6.19 8.70
N ALA A 109 -31.22 -5.39 9.64
CA ALA A 109 -32.30 -4.45 9.35
C ALA A 109 -31.93 -3.63 8.09
N PRO A 110 -32.84 -3.47 7.13
CA PRO A 110 -32.58 -2.66 5.95
C PRO A 110 -32.10 -1.28 6.41
N PRO A 111 -31.06 -0.70 5.78
CA PRO A 111 -30.62 0.63 6.13
C PRO A 111 -31.83 1.56 6.04
N ALA A 112 -32.10 2.26 7.15
CA ALA A 112 -33.24 3.15 7.24
C ALA A 112 -33.23 4.10 6.03
N PRO A 113 -34.40 4.40 5.44
CA PRO A 113 -34.48 5.36 4.35
C PRO A 113 -33.82 6.67 4.79
N PRO A 114 -33.05 7.34 3.92
CA PRO A 114 -32.29 8.53 4.27
C PRO A 114 -33.25 9.56 4.85
N LYS A 115 -33.13 9.82 6.14
CA LYS A 115 -33.77 10.98 6.77
C LYS A 115 -33.16 12.23 6.13
N PRO A 116 -33.96 13.22 5.74
CA PRO A 116 -33.44 14.48 5.22
C PRO A 116 -32.48 15.10 6.23
N ALA A 117 -31.34 15.55 5.72
CA ALA A 117 -30.24 16.14 6.44
C ALA A 117 -30.73 17.17 7.45
N VAL A 118 -30.43 16.90 8.72
CA VAL A 118 -30.31 17.93 9.75
C VAL A 118 -28.85 18.36 9.70
N GLU A 119 -28.65 19.62 9.35
CA GLU A 119 -27.38 20.34 9.46
C GLU A 119 -26.97 20.43 10.93
N GLU A 120 -25.94 19.68 11.31
CA GLU A 120 -25.02 19.85 12.46
C GLU A 120 -24.17 18.56 12.50
N SER A 121 -22.93 18.50 12.04
CA SER A 121 -21.82 19.40 12.28
C SER A 121 -20.95 19.59 11.03
N LEU A 122 -20.38 20.79 10.95
CA LEU A 122 -19.34 21.27 10.04
C LEU A 122 -18.35 20.18 9.58
N PRO A 123 -17.88 20.21 8.32
CA PRO A 123 -16.78 19.35 7.89
C PRO A 123 -15.59 19.62 8.79
N GLU A 124 -15.18 18.61 9.57
CA GLU A 124 -13.91 18.63 10.27
C GLU A 124 -12.85 18.75 9.17
N LEU A 125 -12.29 19.95 9.02
CA LEU A 125 -11.19 20.22 8.12
C LEU A 125 -10.15 19.11 8.36
N PRO A 126 -9.62 18.46 7.31
CA PRO A 126 -8.46 17.62 7.51
C PRO A 126 -7.42 18.51 8.19
N SER A 127 -6.98 18.13 9.39
CA SER A 127 -5.89 18.82 10.07
C SER A 127 -4.60 18.46 9.33
N ASP A 128 -4.46 19.05 8.14
CA ASP A 128 -3.24 18.97 7.36
C ASP A 128 -2.18 19.76 8.12
N ILE A 129 -1.11 19.07 8.50
CA ILE A 129 0.02 19.62 9.23
C ILE A 129 1.10 19.92 8.21
N SER A 130 1.59 21.17 8.20
CA SER A 130 2.74 21.57 7.41
C SER A 130 4.02 21.35 8.21
N VAL A 131 4.89 20.48 7.71
CA VAL A 131 6.23 20.27 8.29
C VAL A 131 7.24 20.99 7.40
N ALA A 132 8.06 21.86 8.00
CA ALA A 132 9.04 22.66 7.29
C ALA A 132 10.47 22.38 7.78
N ALA A 133 11.43 22.35 6.85
CA ALA A 133 12.86 22.22 7.13
C ALA A 133 13.68 23.17 6.25
N SER A 134 14.72 23.80 6.82
CA SER A 134 15.66 24.62 6.07
C SER A 134 16.75 23.76 5.44
N ILE A 135 16.92 23.86 4.11
CA ILE A 135 17.86 23.03 3.35
C ILE A 135 18.80 23.93 2.53
N SER A 136 20.10 23.66 2.63
CA SER A 136 21.11 24.44 1.92
C SER A 136 21.32 23.91 0.50
N LEU A 137 21.29 24.79 -0.51
CA LEU A 137 21.49 24.43 -1.93
C LEU A 137 22.92 24.72 -2.44
N LYS A 138 23.88 24.96 -1.55
CA LYS A 138 25.25 25.37 -1.92
C LYS A 138 25.98 24.30 -2.75
N SER A 139 25.85 23.04 -2.38
CA SER A 139 26.40 21.86 -3.07
C SER A 139 25.79 21.69 -4.47
N VAL A 140 24.49 21.91 -4.61
CA VAL A 140 23.78 21.81 -5.89
C VAL A 140 24.25 22.91 -6.84
N LEU A 141 24.39 24.14 -6.35
CA LEU A 141 24.89 25.25 -7.17
C LEU A 141 26.35 25.06 -7.59
N SER A 142 27.20 24.49 -6.72
CA SER A 142 28.60 24.22 -7.07
C SER A 142 28.72 23.11 -8.12
N THR A 143 27.91 22.05 -8.02
CA THR A 143 27.87 20.98 -9.04
C THR A 143 27.28 21.45 -10.35
N GLN A 144 26.24 22.30 -10.32
CA GLN A 144 25.69 22.92 -11.53
C GLN A 144 26.76 23.71 -12.29
N LYS A 145 27.56 24.54 -11.59
CA LYS A 145 28.69 25.28 -12.19
C LYS A 145 29.74 24.34 -12.78
N ARG A 146 30.12 23.29 -12.05
CA ARG A 146 31.09 22.28 -12.54
C ARG A 146 30.61 21.57 -13.81
N ILE A 147 29.33 21.19 -13.87
CA ILE A 147 28.75 20.53 -15.05
C ILE A 147 28.70 21.50 -16.23
N GLN A 148 28.32 22.76 -15.97
CA GLN A 148 28.33 23.81 -16.99
C GLN A 148 29.73 24.07 -17.54
N GLU A 149 30.76 24.06 -16.69
CA GLU A 149 32.16 24.25 -17.10
C GLU A 149 32.73 23.05 -17.88
N THR A 150 32.32 21.82 -17.53
CA THR A 150 32.88 20.58 -18.11
C THR A 150 32.17 20.13 -19.38
N ILE A 151 30.83 20.20 -19.41
CA ILE A 151 29.99 19.69 -20.50
C ILE A 151 29.35 20.85 -21.30
N GLY A 152 29.33 22.07 -20.76
CA GLY A 152 28.67 23.21 -21.41
C GLY A 152 27.14 23.20 -21.29
N VAL A 153 26.57 22.24 -20.56
CA VAL A 153 25.11 22.07 -20.40
C VAL A 153 24.68 22.54 -19.02
N THR A 154 23.72 23.46 -18.97
CA THR A 154 23.14 23.94 -17.71
C THR A 154 21.93 23.10 -17.35
N ILE A 155 22.03 22.35 -16.25
CA ILE A 155 20.92 21.57 -15.71
C ILE A 155 20.12 22.46 -14.75
N PRO A 156 18.78 22.54 -14.88
CA PRO A 156 17.97 23.38 -14.01
C PRO A 156 17.88 22.81 -12.59
N LEU A 157 17.75 23.68 -11.58
CA LEU A 157 17.64 23.25 -10.18
C LEU A 157 16.43 22.34 -9.92
N SER A 158 15.35 22.53 -10.67
CA SER A 158 14.14 21.71 -10.58
C SER A 158 14.40 20.23 -10.84
N THR A 159 15.35 19.86 -11.71
CA THR A 159 15.64 18.45 -11.97
C THR A 159 16.40 17.81 -10.81
N PHE A 160 17.31 18.54 -10.15
CA PHE A 160 17.98 18.04 -8.95
C PHE A 160 16.97 17.80 -7.83
N ILE A 161 16.03 18.73 -7.65
CA ILE A 161 14.99 18.61 -6.63
C ILE A 161 14.05 17.45 -6.97
N ALA A 162 13.56 17.34 -8.22
CA ALA A 162 12.69 16.23 -8.63
C ALA A 162 13.35 14.85 -8.44
N ARG A 163 14.64 14.72 -8.79
CA ARG A 163 15.38 13.47 -8.58
C ARG A 163 15.61 13.18 -7.10
N ALA A 164 15.94 14.22 -6.32
CA ALA A 164 16.08 14.07 -4.88
C ALA A 164 14.75 13.69 -4.22
N THR A 165 13.61 14.23 -4.68
CA THR A 165 12.29 13.88 -4.16
C THR A 165 11.91 12.45 -4.49
N ASP A 166 12.20 11.98 -5.71
CA ASP A 166 11.96 10.59 -6.10
C ASP A 166 12.71 9.62 -5.18
N LEU A 167 14.01 9.89 -4.95
CA LEU A 167 14.84 9.06 -4.07
C LEU A 167 14.45 9.17 -2.60
N ALA A 168 14.08 10.36 -2.12
CA ALA A 168 13.65 10.54 -0.74
C ALA A 168 12.33 9.80 -0.44
N ASN A 169 11.51 9.55 -1.46
CA ASN A 169 10.24 8.86 -1.35
C ASN A 169 10.34 7.32 -1.25
N ASP A 170 11.41 6.67 -1.68
CA ASP A 170 11.44 5.20 -1.85
C ASP A 170 11.38 4.40 -0.52
N ASP A 171 12.16 4.76 0.50
CA ASP A 171 12.34 3.93 1.71
C ASP A 171 11.69 4.52 2.97
N LEU A 172 10.57 5.22 2.86
CA LEU A 172 10.00 5.94 4.01
C LEU A 172 9.42 4.97 5.04
N PRO A 173 9.44 5.30 6.36
CA PRO A 173 8.79 4.47 7.36
C PRO A 173 7.30 4.35 7.04
N ARG A 174 6.73 3.17 7.26
CA ARG A 174 5.31 2.91 7.03
C ARG A 174 4.42 3.89 7.80
N SER A 175 3.38 4.42 7.16
CA SER A 175 2.44 5.31 7.86
C SER A 175 1.58 4.54 8.85
N SER A 176 1.29 5.18 9.97
CA SER A 176 0.43 4.65 11.03
C SER A 176 -1.02 4.45 10.56
N LEU A 177 -1.43 5.21 9.54
CA LEU A 177 -2.78 5.17 8.96
C LEU A 177 -2.96 4.06 7.92
N SER A 178 -1.86 3.51 7.38
CA SER A 178 -1.93 2.54 6.28
C SER A 178 -2.11 1.10 6.78
N GLN A 179 -3.27 0.54 6.46
CA GLN A 179 -3.61 -0.86 6.74
C GLN A 179 -2.85 -1.81 5.81
N PRO A 180 -2.45 -3.01 6.29
CA PRO A 180 -1.73 -3.99 5.48
C PRO A 180 -2.61 -4.52 4.35
N SER A 181 -2.02 -4.65 3.17
CA SER A 181 -2.70 -5.24 2.02
C SER A 181 -2.97 -6.73 2.23
N ALA A 182 -3.95 -7.29 1.52
CA ALA A 182 -4.26 -8.71 1.61
C ALA A 182 -3.07 -9.60 1.20
N SER A 183 -2.24 -9.15 0.25
CA SER A 183 -1.00 -9.82 -0.13
C SER A 183 0.04 -9.77 1.00
N GLU A 184 0.23 -8.62 1.64
CA GLU A 184 1.14 -8.52 2.81
C GLU A 184 0.73 -9.48 3.92
N LEU A 185 -0.57 -9.54 4.23
CA LEU A 185 -1.09 -10.46 5.25
C LEU A 185 -0.91 -11.93 4.84
N PHE A 186 -1.11 -12.24 3.55
CA PHE A 186 -0.90 -13.58 3.04
C PHE A 186 0.58 -13.98 3.09
N ASP A 187 1.48 -13.08 2.68
CA ASP A 187 2.91 -13.30 2.70
C ASP A 187 3.41 -13.43 4.15
N GLU A 188 2.81 -12.72 5.11
CA GLU A 188 3.06 -12.90 6.54
C GLU A 188 2.63 -14.28 7.02
N VAL A 189 1.47 -14.79 6.57
CA VAL A 189 1.02 -16.17 6.84
C VAL A 189 1.96 -17.21 6.22
N LEU A 190 2.58 -16.90 5.08
CA LEU A 190 3.63 -17.71 4.47
C LEU A 190 4.99 -17.58 5.17
N GLY A 191 5.13 -16.70 6.17
CA GLY A 191 6.34 -16.53 6.97
C GLY A 191 7.34 -15.50 6.43
N THR A 192 6.93 -14.62 5.51
CA THR A 192 7.78 -13.50 5.09
C THR A 192 7.81 -12.40 6.16
N ALA A 193 8.88 -11.61 6.19
CA ALA A 193 9.02 -10.53 7.16
C ALA A 193 8.08 -9.35 6.81
N PRO A 194 7.48 -8.67 7.81
CA PRO A 194 6.57 -7.56 7.56
C PRO A 194 7.30 -6.38 6.91
N ILE A 195 6.65 -5.76 5.94
CA ILE A 195 7.17 -4.59 5.22
C ILE A 195 7.19 -3.38 6.17
N LYS A 196 8.40 -2.92 6.52
CA LYS A 196 8.62 -1.78 7.42
C LYS A 196 8.72 -0.43 6.69
N PHE A 197 9.15 -0.48 5.44
CA PHE A 197 9.39 0.70 4.62
C PHE A 197 8.47 0.68 3.41
N THR A 198 7.89 1.83 3.10
CA THR A 198 6.96 1.98 1.99
C THR A 198 7.27 3.26 1.23
N ARG A 199 7.06 3.20 -0.08
CA ARG A 199 7.22 4.36 -0.95
C ARG A 199 6.18 5.42 -0.61
N GLY A 200 6.62 6.67 -0.46
CA GLY A 200 5.77 7.85 -0.28
C GLY A 200 5.54 8.59 -1.60
N SER A 201 4.63 9.56 -1.55
CA SER A 201 4.32 10.46 -2.66
C SER A 201 4.35 11.91 -2.19
N TYR A 202 5.36 12.27 -1.40
CA TYR A 202 5.51 13.62 -0.89
C TYR A 202 6.11 14.53 -1.95
N ILE A 203 5.54 15.73 -2.08
CA ILE A 203 6.01 16.78 -2.97
C ILE A 203 6.37 17.98 -2.09
N PRO A 204 7.62 18.44 -2.11
CA PRO A 204 8.02 19.60 -1.31
C PRO A 204 7.60 20.90 -2.01
N GLU A 205 7.10 21.82 -1.20
CA GLU A 205 6.92 23.22 -1.55
C GLU A 205 8.16 24.00 -1.11
N ILE A 206 8.66 24.87 -1.98
CA ILE A 206 9.90 25.62 -1.74
C ILE A 206 9.54 27.06 -1.48
N ASN A 207 9.75 27.51 -0.25
CA ASN A 207 9.58 28.88 0.16
C ASN A 207 10.96 29.47 0.48
N ALA A 208 11.37 30.50 -0.28
CA ALA A 208 12.58 31.24 0.04
C ALA A 208 12.22 32.32 1.06
N VAL A 209 12.67 32.16 2.30
CA VAL A 209 12.53 33.21 3.32
C VAL A 209 13.78 34.09 3.26
N PRO A 210 13.66 35.38 2.91
CA PRO A 210 14.78 36.31 2.96
C PRO A 210 15.35 36.36 4.37
N MET A 211 16.68 36.32 4.52
CA MET A 211 17.30 36.43 5.85
C MET A 211 17.00 37.76 6.57
N GLU A 212 16.51 38.77 5.85
CA GLU A 212 16.15 40.08 6.40
C GLU A 212 14.94 40.02 7.34
N GLU A 213 14.09 38.99 7.24
CA GLU A 213 12.94 38.78 8.15
C GLU A 213 13.33 38.02 9.43
N PHE A 214 14.52 37.43 9.47
CA PHE A 214 15.15 37.10 10.74
C PHE A 214 15.81 38.39 11.23
N GLU A 215 14.98 39.31 11.74
CA GLU A 215 15.46 40.22 12.76
C GLU A 215 16.17 39.33 13.77
N THR A 216 17.49 39.48 13.81
CA THR A 216 18.26 39.06 14.94
C THR A 216 17.51 39.59 16.15
N TYR A 217 16.89 38.71 16.91
CA TYR A 217 17.11 38.79 18.35
C TYR A 217 18.63 38.76 18.44
N GLU A 218 19.26 39.93 18.33
CA GLU A 218 20.50 40.15 19.02
C GLU A 218 20.15 39.65 20.41
N ASP A 219 20.79 38.55 20.83
CA ASP A 219 20.86 38.24 22.24
C ASP A 219 21.20 39.59 22.86
N ASP A 220 20.23 40.20 23.53
CA ASP A 220 20.46 41.40 24.32
C ASP A 220 21.64 40.98 25.17
N VAL A 221 22.82 41.48 24.80
CA VAL A 221 24.02 41.30 25.56
C VAL A 221 23.60 41.96 26.85
N PHE A 222 23.26 41.15 27.86
CA PHE A 222 23.16 41.60 29.21
C PHE A 222 24.53 42.20 29.49
N VAL A 223 24.62 43.51 29.27
CA VAL A 223 25.58 44.35 29.93
C VAL A 223 25.15 44.17 31.38
N GLU A 224 25.77 43.21 32.05
CA GLU A 224 25.79 43.20 33.50
C GLU A 224 26.35 44.58 33.85
N GLU A 225 25.45 45.51 34.17
CA GLU A 225 25.82 46.78 34.77
C GLU A 225 26.64 46.38 35.98
N GLU A 226 27.95 46.65 35.94
CA GLU A 226 28.84 46.35 37.06
C GLU A 226 28.18 46.95 38.31
N ASP A 227 27.76 46.07 39.23
CA ASP A 227 26.99 46.48 40.40
C ASP A 227 27.77 47.58 41.13
N ILE A 228 27.12 48.72 41.35
CA ILE A 228 27.73 49.93 41.94
C ILE A 228 28.41 49.60 43.28
N ILE A 229 27.94 48.55 43.97
CA ILE A 229 28.45 48.05 45.24
C ILE A 229 29.85 47.40 45.08
N ASP A 230 30.14 46.75 43.95
CA ASP A 230 31.46 46.18 43.65
C ASP A 230 32.47 47.26 43.22
N ILE A 231 32.01 48.31 42.54
CA ILE A 231 32.82 49.49 42.20
C ILE A 231 33.24 50.25 43.47
N LEU A 232 32.32 50.42 44.42
CA LEU A 232 32.59 51.10 45.69
C LEU A 232 33.41 50.24 46.67
N ALA A 233 33.32 48.92 46.57
CA ALA A 233 34.13 47.98 47.36
C ALA A 233 35.58 47.84 46.85
N GLY A 234 35.92 48.42 45.69
CA GLY A 234 37.30 48.53 45.20
C GLY A 234 37.91 47.24 44.68
N ASN A 235 37.10 46.24 44.30
CA ASN A 235 37.59 44.96 43.82
C ASN A 235 37.35 44.76 42.32
N THR A 236 38.11 45.47 41.47
CA THR A 236 38.09 45.23 40.02
C THR A 236 39.42 44.64 39.56
N THR A 237 39.44 43.34 39.27
CA THR A 237 40.51 42.71 38.49
C THR A 237 39.99 42.43 37.07
N SER A 238 40.08 43.44 36.20
CA SER A 238 39.79 43.27 34.77
C SER A 238 40.96 42.54 34.10
N ALA A 239 40.77 41.27 33.76
CA ALA A 239 41.65 40.54 32.86
C ALA A 239 41.20 40.76 31.40
N PRO A 240 42.09 41.07 30.44
CA PRO A 240 41.69 41.38 29.08
C PRO A 240 41.20 40.12 28.34
N LYS A 241 39.94 40.15 27.92
CA LYS A 241 39.32 39.17 27.02
C LYS A 241 40.06 39.21 25.67
N ARG A 242 40.73 38.12 25.31
CA ARG A 242 41.33 37.92 23.98
C ARG A 242 40.24 38.01 22.92
N THR A 243 40.41 38.91 21.96
CA THR A 243 39.62 38.96 20.73
C THR A 243 39.93 37.72 19.90
N ALA A 244 39.01 36.76 19.89
CA ALA A 244 39.04 35.66 18.94
C ALA A 244 38.67 36.20 17.56
N ALA A 245 39.57 36.01 16.60
CA ALA A 245 39.39 36.39 15.21
C ALA A 245 38.18 35.65 14.61
N LEU A 246 37.28 36.43 13.98
CA LEU A 246 36.20 35.94 13.13
C LEU A 246 36.79 35.13 11.96
N PRO A 247 36.28 33.92 11.67
CA PRO A 247 36.61 33.24 10.43
C PRO A 247 35.98 33.98 9.25
N GLU A 248 36.74 34.11 8.16
CA GLU A 248 36.39 34.80 6.92
C GLU A 248 34.99 34.43 6.40
N LYS A 249 34.19 35.47 6.13
CA LYS A 249 32.91 35.38 5.44
C LYS A 249 33.12 34.86 4.02
N GLY A 250 32.85 33.58 3.80
CA GLY A 250 32.38 33.12 2.48
C GLY A 250 31.01 33.77 2.16
N PRO A 251 30.59 33.80 0.87
CA PRO A 251 29.31 34.41 0.49
C PRO A 251 28.16 33.85 1.33
N LEU A 252 27.57 34.71 2.16
CA LEU A 252 26.39 34.38 2.94
C LEU A 252 25.23 34.07 1.97
N PRO A 253 24.47 32.99 2.17
CA PRO A 253 23.32 32.72 1.33
C PRO A 253 22.27 33.80 1.58
N ALA A 254 21.85 34.52 0.54
CA ALA A 254 20.91 35.65 0.63
C ALA A 254 19.50 35.24 1.15
N ALA A 255 19.17 33.95 1.12
CA ALA A 255 17.92 33.42 1.64
C ALA A 255 18.13 32.00 2.19
N LEU A 256 17.44 31.65 3.27
CA LEU A 256 17.30 30.26 3.71
C LEU A 256 16.14 29.65 2.91
N ASN A 257 16.44 28.62 2.12
CA ASN A 257 15.40 27.91 1.38
C ASN A 257 14.70 26.95 2.35
N VAL A 258 13.45 27.25 2.67
CA VAL A 258 12.58 26.45 3.54
C VAL A 258 11.75 25.54 2.65
N PHE A 259 11.87 24.24 2.88
CA PHE A 259 11.09 23.21 2.20
C PHE A 259 9.96 22.77 3.12
N SER A 260 8.72 22.92 2.68
CA SER A 260 7.51 22.51 3.41
C SER A 260 6.79 21.36 2.72
N VAL A 261 6.22 20.45 3.52
CA VAL A 261 5.34 19.37 3.02
C VAL A 261 4.06 19.39 3.85
N THR A 262 2.92 19.38 3.18
CA THR A 262 1.58 19.26 3.77
C THR A 262 1.19 17.79 3.86
N VAL A 263 0.86 17.33 5.07
CA VAL A 263 0.63 15.92 5.35
C VAL A 263 -0.53 15.76 6.34
N PRO A 264 -1.38 14.73 6.23
CA PRO A 264 -2.44 14.47 7.20
C PRO A 264 -1.89 14.19 8.61
N ALA A 265 -2.67 14.55 9.63
CA ALA A 265 -2.35 14.29 11.03
C ALA A 265 -2.00 12.80 11.28
N GLY A 266 -0.82 12.56 11.85
CA GLY A 266 -0.30 11.21 12.15
C GLY A 266 0.86 10.74 11.28
N GLU A 267 1.19 11.45 10.20
CA GLU A 267 2.33 11.15 9.31
C GLU A 267 3.53 12.11 9.47
N GLU A 268 3.53 12.93 10.52
CA GLU A 268 4.58 13.94 10.77
C GLU A 268 6.00 13.34 10.81
N GLN A 269 6.18 12.18 11.44
CA GLN A 269 7.48 11.51 11.52
C GLN A 269 7.99 11.12 10.13
N ARG A 270 7.07 10.65 9.27
CA ARG A 270 7.38 10.28 7.90
C ARG A 270 7.79 11.50 7.09
N ALA A 271 7.07 12.61 7.24
CA ALA A 271 7.38 13.90 6.63
C ALA A 271 8.77 14.43 7.06
N ARG A 272 9.10 14.35 8.36
CA ARG A 272 10.42 14.73 8.88
C ARG A 272 11.52 13.87 8.28
N THR A 273 11.36 12.55 8.27
CA THR A 273 12.36 11.65 7.66
C THR A 273 12.54 11.90 6.16
N PHE A 274 11.47 12.28 5.46
CA PHE A 274 11.55 12.68 4.06
C PHE A 274 12.39 13.94 3.88
N LEU A 275 12.14 14.99 4.67
CA LEU A 275 12.90 16.24 4.62
C LEU A 275 14.36 16.04 5.01
N ASP A 276 14.64 15.23 6.04
CA ASP A 276 16.00 14.88 6.45
C ASP A 276 16.75 14.17 5.32
N ARG A 277 16.11 13.23 4.64
CA ARG A 277 16.70 12.53 3.48
C ARG A 277 16.90 13.44 2.29
N LEU A 278 15.94 14.31 2.02
CA LEU A 278 16.08 15.29 0.94
C LEU A 278 17.30 16.19 1.22
N ASN A 279 17.48 16.62 2.46
CA ASN A 279 18.67 17.38 2.88
C ASN A 279 19.97 16.59 2.71
N THR A 280 20.02 15.32 3.14
CA THR A 280 21.24 14.50 2.97
C THR A 280 21.56 14.24 1.50
N ILE A 281 20.57 13.97 0.66
CA ILE A 281 20.74 13.72 -0.77
C ILE A 281 21.26 14.97 -1.50
N LEU A 282 20.70 16.14 -1.22
CA LEU A 282 21.14 17.39 -1.84
C LEU A 282 22.53 17.84 -1.32
N THR A 283 22.87 17.55 -0.07
CA THR A 283 24.14 17.99 0.55
C THR A 283 25.30 17.05 0.26
N ALA A 284 25.10 15.73 0.28
CA ALA A 284 26.17 14.75 0.15
C ALA A 284 26.78 14.73 -1.25
N ASP A 285 26.02 14.35 -2.28
CA ASP A 285 26.52 14.20 -3.65
C ASP A 285 25.42 14.48 -4.70
N PRO A 286 25.11 15.76 -4.99
CA PRO A 286 24.09 16.10 -5.98
C PRO A 286 24.49 15.71 -7.42
N GLY A 287 25.76 15.44 -7.69
CA GLY A 287 26.22 14.93 -8.99
C GLY A 287 25.64 13.56 -9.36
N ARG A 288 25.37 12.70 -8.36
CA ARG A 288 24.76 11.38 -8.57
C ARG A 288 23.30 11.45 -9.02
N LEU A 289 22.64 12.58 -8.82
CA LEU A 289 21.23 12.78 -9.22
C LEU A 289 21.07 12.95 -10.74
N VAL A 290 22.17 13.26 -11.43
CA VAL A 290 22.18 13.62 -12.85
C VAL A 290 22.84 12.55 -13.71
N LEU A 291 23.88 11.88 -13.19
CA LEU A 291 24.62 10.83 -13.88
C LEU A 291 23.84 9.51 -13.89
#